data_AF-A0A528CLV9-F1
#
_entry.id   AF-A0A528CLV9-F1
#
_cell.length_a   1.000
_cell.length_b   1.000
_cell.length_c   1.000
_cell.angle_alpha   90.00
_cell.angle_beta   90.00
_cell.angle_gamma   90.00
#
_symmetry.space_group_name_H-M   'P 1'
#
loop_
_entity.id
_entity.type
_entity.pdbx_description
1 polymer ?
#
loop_
_entity_poly.entity_id
_entity_poly.type
_entity_poly.pdbx_seq_one_letter_code
_entity_poly.pdbx_strand_id
1 'polypeptide(L)' 'RYTDKFDDPNLPGEMQVTVILKKVSVGTELDITQAGVPDAIPAEACYLGWQESLRNLARLVEPEINQ' A
#
# COMPACT_ATOMS: atom_id res chain seq x y z
N ARG A 1 -8.05 8.26 -0.59
CA ARG A 1 -8.18 7.50 -1.86
C ARG A 1 -7.42 8.25 -2.94
N TYR A 2 -6.66 7.55 -3.77
CA TYR A 2 -5.94 8.13 -4.90
C TYR A 2 -5.94 7.17 -6.09
N THR A 3 -5.70 7.72 -7.27
CA THR A 3 -5.53 6.99 -8.53
C THR A 3 -4.06 6.68 -8.74
N ASP A 4 -3.75 5.48 -9.21
CA ASP A 4 -2.40 5.02 -9.53
C ASP A 4 -2.36 4.31 -10.89
N LYS A 5 -1.16 4.09 -11.44
CA LYS A 5 -0.94 3.36 -12.69
C LYS A 5 0.44 2.70 -12.67
N PHE A 6 0.59 1.62 -13.44
CA PHE A 6 1.92 1.07 -13.68
C PHE A 6 2.74 2.01 -14.58
N ASP A 7 4.04 2.07 -14.32
CA ASP A 7 4.98 2.83 -15.15
C ASP A 7 5.26 2.14 -16.50
N ASP A 8 5.10 0.81 -16.56
CA ASP A 8 5.25 0.03 -17.78
C ASP A 8 4.10 0.37 -18.75
N PRO A 9 4.38 0.95 -19.93
CA PRO A 9 3.35 1.26 -20.92
C PRO A 9 2.55 0.04 -21.41
N ASN A 10 3.09 -1.18 -21.23
CA ASN A 10 2.44 -2.43 -21.61
C ASN A 10 1.47 -2.97 -20.55
N LEU A 11 1.36 -2.30 -19.40
CA LEU A 11 0.40 -2.61 -18.34
C LEU A 11 -0.63 -1.47 -18.20
N PRO A 12 -1.45 -1.22 -19.24
CA PRO A 12 -2.45 -0.17 -19.18
C PRO A 12 -3.53 -0.55 -18.17
N GLY A 13 -3.75 0.31 -17.18
CA GLY A 13 -4.80 0.13 -16.18
C GLY A 13 -4.74 1.24 -15.15
N GLU A 14 -5.87 1.90 -14.92
CA GLU A 14 -6.00 2.82 -13.80
C GLU A 14 -6.35 2.01 -12.54
N MET A 15 -5.49 2.09 -11.54
CA MET A 15 -5.72 1.50 -10.23
C MET A 15 -6.29 2.54 -9.27
N GLN A 16 -7.10 2.06 -8.34
CA GLN A 16 -7.69 2.88 -7.29
C GLN A 16 -7.21 2.36 -5.94
N VAL A 17 -6.41 3.16 -5.24
CA VAL A 17 -5.89 2.82 -3.92
C VAL A 17 -6.67 3.58 -2.86
N THR A 18 -7.23 2.82 -1.92
CA THR A 18 -7.91 3.36 -0.74
C THR A 18 -7.14 2.97 0.50
N VAL A 19 -6.68 3.98 1.24
CA VAL A 19 -6.00 3.86 2.53
C VAL A 19 -6.94 4.40 3.60
N ILE A 20 -7.24 3.59 4.60
CA ILE A 20 -8.07 3.94 5.75
C ILE A 20 -7.19 3.87 6.98
N LEU A 21 -7.15 4.96 7.74
CA LEU A 21 -6.44 5.06 9.01
C LEU A 21 -7.46 5.32 10.10
N LYS A 22 -7.39 4.55 11.18
CA LYS A 22 -8.30 4.67 12.32
C LYS A 22 -7.52 4.68 13.62
N LYS A 23 -7.73 5.73 14.42
CA LYS A 23 -7.16 5.82 15.76
C LYS A 23 -7.68 4.68 16.63
N VAL A 24 -6.77 3.98 17.31
CA VAL A 24 -7.06 2.95 18.30
C VAL A 24 -6.28 3.23 19.60
N SER A 25 -6.51 2.46 20.66
CA SER A 25 -5.94 2.74 21.99
C SER A 25 -4.41 2.71 22.03
N VAL A 26 -3.77 1.93 21.15
CA VAL A 26 -2.32 1.69 21.14
C VAL A 26 -1.66 2.09 19.82
N GLY A 27 -2.32 2.95 19.02
CA GLY A 27 -1.77 3.41 17.74
C GLY A 27 -2.84 3.67 16.69
N THR A 28 -2.58 3.22 15.48
CA THR A 28 -3.45 3.43 14.30
C THR A 28 -3.65 2.10 13.57
N GLU A 29 -4.91 1.72 13.39
CA GLU A 29 -5.33 0.64 12.50
C GLU A 29 -5.24 1.14 11.05
N LEU A 30 -4.68 0.32 10.15
CA LEU A 30 -4.42 0.64 8.76
C LEU A 30 -5.02 -0.44 7.86
N ASP A 31 -5.96 -0.04 7.00
CA ASP A 31 -6.52 -0.89 5.94
C ASP A 31 -6.19 -0.29 4.57
N ILE A 32 -5.71 -1.14 3.65
CA ILE A 32 -5.37 -0.74 2.28
C ILE A 32 -6.10 -1.66 1.32
N THR A 33 -6.78 -1.07 0.34
CA THR A 33 -7.34 -1.79 -0.81
C THR A 33 -6.77 -1.20 -2.09
N GLN A 34 -6.16 -2.04 -2.92
CA GLN A 34 -5.74 -1.72 -4.27
C GLN A 34 -6.69 -2.42 -5.26
N ALA A 35 -7.57 -1.64 -5.89
CA ALA A 35 -8.55 -2.13 -6.85
C ALA A 35 -8.12 -1.82 -8.28
N GLY A 36 -8.55 -2.65 -9.24
CA GLY A 36 -8.24 -2.46 -10.66
C GLY A 36 -6.82 -2.88 -11.06
N VAL A 37 -6.20 -3.78 -10.30
CA VAL A 37 -4.92 -4.40 -10.70
C VAL A 37 -5.14 -5.17 -12.02
N PRO A 38 -4.33 -4.93 -13.07
CA PRO A 38 -4.46 -5.64 -14.35
C PRO A 38 -4.29 -7.15 -14.18
N ASP A 39 -5.08 -7.94 -14.91
CA ASP A 39 -5.03 -9.42 -14.86
C ASP A 39 -3.65 -10.01 -15.23
N ALA A 40 -2.84 -9.25 -15.98
CA ALA A 40 -1.47 -9.64 -16.33
C ALA A 40 -0.51 -9.62 -15.12
N ILE A 41 -0.89 -8.95 -14.02
CA ILE A 41 -0.09 -8.85 -12.81
C ILE A 41 -0.56 -9.90 -11.79
N PRO A 42 0.31 -10.81 -11.35
CA PRO A 42 -0.02 -11.75 -10.29
C PRO A 42 -0.33 -11.00 -8.99
N ALA A 43 -1.49 -11.27 -8.37
CA ALA A 43 -1.92 -10.59 -7.15
C ALA A 43 -0.91 -10.78 -6.01
N GLU A 44 -0.26 -11.93 -5.94
CA GLU A 44 0.81 -12.24 -4.98
C GLU A 44 2.01 -11.29 -5.11
N ALA A 45 2.32 -10.80 -6.31
CA ALA A 45 3.40 -9.83 -6.51
C ALA A 45 3.02 -8.47 -5.90
N CYS A 46 1.77 -8.03 -6.05
CA CYS A 46 1.25 -6.83 -5.39
C CYS A 46 1.27 -7.00 -3.87
N TYR A 47 0.83 -8.16 -3.35
CA TYR A 47 0.89 -8.44 -1.92
C TYR A 47 2.32 -8.40 -1.38
N LEU A 48 3.29 -8.97 -2.09
CA LEU A 48 4.69 -8.94 -1.69
C LEU A 48 5.22 -7.49 -1.60
N GLY A 49 4.99 -6.67 -2.63
CA GLY A 49 5.41 -5.27 -2.64
C GLY A 49 4.77 -4.44 -1.52
N TRP A 50 3.48 -4.68 -1.23
CA TRP A 50 2.81 -4.05 -0.08
C TRP A 50 3.37 -4.53 1.26
N GLN A 51 3.64 -5.82 1.42
CA GLN A 51 4.24 -6.35 2.66
C GLN A 51 5.61 -5.73 2.95
N GLU A 52 6.46 -5.60 1.94
CA GLU A 52 7.76 -4.93 2.07
C GLU A 52 7.60 -3.45 2.43
N SER A 53 6.68 -2.75 1.76
CA SER A 53 6.37 -1.35 2.02
C SER A 53 5.84 -1.12 3.44
N LEU A 54 4.94 -1.99 3.92
CA LEU A 54 4.39 -1.92 5.28
C LEU A 54 5.44 -2.22 6.36
N ARG A 55 6.36 -3.16 6.09
CA ARG A 55 7.50 -3.41 6.98
C ARG A 55 8.43 -2.20 7.09
N ASN A 56 8.67 -1.52 5.96
CA ASN A 56 9.47 -0.29 5.96
C ASN A 56 8.73 0.86 6.66
N LEU A 57 7.42 0.99 6.46
CA LEU A 57 6.59 1.96 7.17
C LEU A 57 6.67 1.74 8.67
N ALA A 58 6.46 0.51 9.16
CA ALA A 58 6.57 0.18 10.58
C ALA A 58 7.92 0.60 11.18
N ARG A 59 9.03 0.26 10.48
CA ARG A 59 10.38 0.68 10.89
C ARG A 59 10.57 2.19 10.99
N LEU A 60 9.82 2.97 10.21
CA LEU A 60 9.91 4.42 10.19
C LEU A 60 9.01 5.07 11.26
N VAL A 61 7.82 4.53 11.51
CA VAL A 61 6.79 5.21 12.30
C VAL A 61 6.57 4.66 13.71
N GLU A 62 6.99 3.42 13.98
CA GLU A 62 6.87 2.81 15.31
C GLU A 62 7.95 3.24 16.33
N PRO A 63 9.23 3.39 15.98
CA PRO A 63 10.24 3.76 16.97
C PRO A 63 10.09 5.22 17.42
N GLU A 64 10.48 5.48 18.66
CA GLU A 64 10.68 6.83 19.14
C GLU A 64 11.99 7.39 18.55
N ILE A 65 11.86 8.25 17.53
CA ILE A 65 12.98 8.89 16.86
C ILE A 65 13.21 10.25 17.52
N ASN A 66 14.18 10.30 18.43
CA ASN A 66 14.65 11.55 19.04
C ASN A 66 15.71 12.18 18.14
N GLN A 67 15.46 13.42 17.68
CA GLN A 67 16.41 14.22 16.88
C GLN A 67 17.63 14.64 17.70
#